data_AF-A0A5N6R152-F1
#
_entry.id   AF-A0A5N6R152-F1
#
_cell.length_a   1.000
_cell.length_b   1.000
_cell.length_c   1.000
_cell.angle_alpha   90.00
_cell.angle_beta   90.00
_cell.angle_gamma   90.00
#
_symmetry.space_group_name_H-M   'P 1'
#
loop_
_entity.id
_entity.type
_entity.pdbx_description
1 polymer ?
#
loop_
_entity_poly.entity_id
_entity_poly.type
_entity_poly.pdbx_seq_one_letter_code
_entity_poly.pdbx_strand_id
1 'polypeptide(L)'
;MKIMVAIKRVVDYAVKIRVKPDKTGVETQNVKMSMNPFCEIALEEALRIKESGLASEVVAVSMGTAQCVDTLRTGLAMGADRGIHVEATGALYPLSVAKLLKALVEVEKPGLLILGKQAIDDDCNQTGQMVAGLLGWPQGTFASKVVLDKENQVATVDREVDGGLETLSLDLPAVIT
;
A
#
# COMPACT_ATOMS: atom_id res chain seq x y z
N MET A 1 -9.83 -14.58 4.81
CA MET A 1 -8.44 -14.47 4.30
C MET A 1 -7.75 -13.33 5.05
N LYS A 2 -6.42 -13.34 5.12
CA LYS A 2 -5.62 -12.22 5.61
C LYS A 2 -5.41 -11.21 4.49
N ILE A 3 -5.54 -9.92 4.77
CA ILE A 3 -5.19 -8.82 3.87
C ILE A 3 -3.94 -8.13 4.42
N MET A 4 -2.95 -7.90 3.57
CA MET A 4 -1.79 -7.09 3.90
C MET A 4 -1.90 -5.75 3.19
N VAL A 5 -1.64 -4.64 3.90
CA VAL A 5 -1.73 -3.29 3.37
C VAL A 5 -0.40 -2.58 3.51
N ALA A 6 0.22 -2.15 2.41
CA ALA A 6 1.45 -1.38 2.46
C ALA A 6 1.15 0.12 2.60
N ILE A 7 1.61 0.72 3.70
CA ILE A 7 1.43 2.14 4.01
C ILE A 7 2.77 2.87 4.08
N LYS A 8 2.85 4.05 3.47
CA LYS A 8 4.07 4.86 3.40
C LYS A 8 3.92 6.14 4.22
N ARG A 9 4.97 6.49 4.95
CA ARG A 9 5.13 7.80 5.60
C ARG A 9 5.73 8.79 4.61
N VAL A 10 5.06 9.91 4.39
CA VAL A 10 5.46 10.94 3.42
C VAL A 10 5.35 12.33 4.06
N VAL A 11 5.90 13.35 3.38
CA VAL A 11 5.61 14.75 3.75
C VAL A 11 4.12 15.00 3.57
N ASP A 12 3.48 15.65 4.54
CA ASP A 12 2.06 15.94 4.49
C ASP A 12 1.71 16.73 3.21
N TYR A 13 0.64 16.31 2.52
CA TYR A 13 0.26 16.84 1.21
C TYR A 13 -0.04 18.35 1.21
N ALA A 14 -0.37 18.93 2.37
CA ALA A 14 -0.62 20.36 2.51
C ALA A 14 0.67 21.17 2.73
N VAL A 15 1.83 20.52 2.91
CA VAL A 15 3.12 21.19 3.11
C VAL A 15 3.74 21.56 1.77
N LYS A 16 4.09 22.84 1.61
CA LYS A 16 4.94 23.30 0.52
C LYS A 16 6.40 22.87 0.77
N ILE A 17 6.88 21.90 -0.02
CA ILE A 17 8.25 21.40 0.08
C ILE A 17 9.28 22.48 -0.29
N ARG A 18 10.49 22.32 0.26
CA ARG A 18 11.67 23.12 -0.07
C ARG A 18 12.81 22.20 -0.50
N VAL A 19 13.50 22.58 -1.56
CA VAL A 19 14.70 21.88 -2.04
C VAL A 19 15.88 22.33 -1.18
N LYS A 20 16.68 21.38 -0.71
CA LYS A 20 17.89 21.69 0.05
C LYS A 20 18.86 22.54 -0.77
N PRO A 21 19.62 23.47 -0.16
CA PRO A 21 20.62 24.28 -0.86
C PRO A 21 21.67 23.46 -1.62
N ASP A 22 22.01 22.27 -1.12
CA ASP A 22 22.97 21.34 -1.71
C ASP A 22 22.41 20.51 -2.89
N LYS A 23 21.12 20.68 -3.23
CA LYS A 23 20.41 19.96 -4.30
C LYS A 23 20.38 18.43 -4.14
N THR A 24 20.60 17.91 -2.94
CA THR A 24 20.58 16.46 -2.67
C THR A 24 19.17 15.88 -2.43
N GLY A 25 18.16 16.74 -2.28
CA GLY A 25 16.77 16.33 -2.04
C GLY A 25 15.92 17.45 -1.44
N VAL A 26 14.83 17.07 -0.78
CA VAL A 26 13.93 18.00 -0.09
C VAL A 26 14.21 18.10 1.41
N GLU A 27 13.86 19.23 2.02
CA GLU A 27 13.90 19.43 3.46
C GLU A 27 12.81 18.60 4.15
N THR A 28 13.22 17.64 4.97
CA THR A 28 12.32 16.77 5.75
C THR A 28 12.45 16.95 7.26
N GLN A 29 13.42 17.76 7.71
CA GLN A 29 13.59 18.09 9.12
C GLN A 29 12.54 19.12 9.57
N ASN A 30 11.91 18.88 10.71
CA ASN A 30 10.86 19.75 11.28
C ASN A 30 9.68 20.01 10.32
N VAL A 31 9.45 19.08 9.39
CA VAL A 31 8.30 19.10 8.48
C VAL A 31 7.26 18.11 9.00
N LYS A 32 5.98 18.49 8.90
CA LYS A 32 4.87 17.59 9.21
C LYS A 32 4.87 16.42 8.22
N MET A 33 4.87 15.21 8.77
CA MET A 33 4.79 13.96 8.01
C MET A 33 3.44 13.29 8.29
N SER A 34 2.90 12.59 7.30
CA SER A 34 1.60 11.90 7.42
C SER A 34 1.64 10.54 6.71
N MET A 35 0.57 9.78 6.84
CA MET A 35 0.33 8.65 5.92
C MET A 35 0.11 9.22 4.51
N ASN A 36 0.62 8.51 3.50
CA ASN A 36 0.32 8.81 2.11
C ASN A 36 -1.20 8.71 1.87
N PRO A 37 -1.86 9.70 1.24
CA PRO A 37 -3.32 9.68 1.08
C PRO A 37 -3.88 8.43 0.39
N PHE A 38 -3.17 7.91 -0.63
CA PHE A 38 -3.59 6.67 -1.29
C PHE A 38 -3.45 5.44 -0.38
N CYS A 39 -2.54 5.46 0.59
CA CYS A 39 -2.41 4.40 1.57
C CYS A 39 -3.54 4.43 2.61
N GLU A 40 -4.10 5.60 2.93
CA GLU A 40 -5.29 5.71 3.79
C GLU A 40 -6.50 5.05 3.12
N ILE A 41 -6.69 5.29 1.81
CA ILE A 41 -7.75 4.65 1.02
C ILE A 41 -7.56 3.13 0.95
N ALA A 42 -6.32 2.67 0.69
CA ALA A 42 -6.00 1.25 0.64
C ALA A 42 -6.29 0.54 1.97
N LEU A 43 -6.00 1.21 3.10
CA LEU A 43 -6.28 0.67 4.42
C LEU A 43 -7.78 0.64 4.70
N GLU A 44 -8.49 1.72 4.42
CA GLU A 44 -9.95 1.79 4.55
C GLU A 44 -10.65 0.67 3.78
N GLU A 45 -10.26 0.42 2.53
CA GLU A 45 -10.86 -0.66 1.74
C GLU A 45 -10.60 -2.04 2.36
N ALA A 46 -9.39 -2.30 2.86
CA ALA A 46 -9.09 -3.54 3.57
C ALA A 46 -9.96 -3.73 4.82
N LEU A 47 -10.23 -2.63 5.55
CA LEU A 47 -11.09 -2.64 6.74
C LEU A 47 -12.55 -2.90 6.37
N ARG A 48 -13.08 -2.27 5.31
CA ARG A 48 -14.44 -2.57 4.80
C ARG A 48 -14.61 -4.02 4.38
N ILE A 49 -13.61 -4.59 3.71
CA ILE A 49 -13.59 -6.01 3.35
C ILE A 49 -13.59 -6.88 4.61
N LYS A 50 -12.89 -6.49 5.68
CA LYS A 50 -12.94 -7.19 6.97
C LYS A 50 -14.31 -7.06 7.64
N GLU A 51 -14.90 -5.87 7.69
CA GLU A 51 -16.20 -5.59 8.30
C GLU A 51 -17.35 -6.33 7.60
N SER A 52 -17.26 -6.53 6.28
CA SER A 52 -18.20 -7.38 5.52
C SER A 52 -18.01 -8.88 5.75
N GLY A 53 -17.07 -9.30 6.62
CA GLY A 53 -16.77 -10.70 6.91
C GLY A 53 -15.93 -11.39 5.84
N LEU A 54 -15.40 -10.63 4.86
CA LEU A 54 -14.60 -11.16 3.76
C LEU A 54 -13.10 -11.25 4.10
N ALA A 55 -12.62 -10.52 5.11
CA ALA A 55 -11.30 -10.73 5.70
C ALA A 55 -11.38 -11.12 7.18
N SER A 56 -10.37 -11.86 7.65
CA SER A 56 -10.23 -12.28 9.05
C SER A 56 -9.18 -11.45 9.80
N GLU A 57 -8.26 -10.83 9.07
CA GLU A 57 -7.14 -10.06 9.63
C GLU A 57 -6.66 -9.04 8.59
N VAL A 58 -6.38 -7.82 9.03
CA VAL A 58 -5.74 -6.75 8.26
C VAL A 58 -4.39 -6.41 8.90
N VAL A 59 -3.32 -6.62 8.15
CA VAL A 59 -1.93 -6.36 8.60
C VAL A 59 -1.38 -5.15 7.85
N ALA A 60 -1.15 -4.06 8.57
CA ALA A 60 -0.51 -2.86 8.03
C ALA A 60 1.01 -3.02 8.02
N VAL A 61 1.67 -2.64 6.93
CA VAL A 61 3.13 -2.76 6.77
C VAL A 61 3.71 -1.41 6.37
N SER A 62 4.75 -0.98 7.07
CA SER A 62 5.53 0.20 6.69
C SER A 62 7.02 -0.07 6.75
N MET A 63 7.77 0.53 5.82
CA MET A 63 9.21 0.30 5.65
C MET A 63 9.95 1.63 5.69
N GLY A 64 11.09 1.66 6.39
CA GLY A 64 11.92 2.86 6.52
C GLY A 64 12.41 3.06 7.94
N THR A 65 12.78 4.30 8.28
CA THR A 65 13.30 4.66 9.60
C THR A 65 12.31 4.35 10.73
N ALA A 66 12.77 4.36 11.99
CA ALA A 66 11.93 4.20 13.18
C ALA A 66 10.70 5.13 13.22
N GLN A 67 10.72 6.28 12.55
CA GLN A 67 9.58 7.20 12.48
C GLN A 67 8.36 6.64 11.71
N CYS A 68 8.54 5.57 10.91
CA CYS A 68 7.41 4.90 10.25
C CYS A 68 6.46 4.22 11.26
N VAL A 69 6.91 3.97 12.50
CA VAL A 69 6.07 3.43 13.57
C VAL A 69 4.89 4.35 13.89
N ASP A 70 5.04 5.67 13.76
CA ASP A 70 3.93 6.60 13.99
C ASP A 70 2.82 6.45 12.93
N THR A 71 3.18 6.25 11.66
CA THR A 71 2.23 5.95 10.59
C THR A 71 1.55 4.60 10.79
N LEU A 72 2.28 3.60 11.29
CA LEU A 72 1.69 2.30 11.68
C LEU A 72 0.72 2.44 12.84
N ARG A 73 1.01 3.28 13.85
CA ARG A 73 0.07 3.57 14.94
C ARG A 73 -1.22 4.20 14.43
N THR A 74 -1.14 5.11 13.44
CA THR A 74 -2.35 5.63 12.76
C THR A 74 -3.13 4.50 12.11
N GLY A 75 -2.49 3.60 11.38
CA GLY A 75 -3.17 2.46 10.76
C GLY A 75 -3.82 1.50 11.76
N LEU A 76 -3.16 1.23 12.90
CA LEU A 76 -3.73 0.47 14.01
C LEU A 76 -4.95 1.20 14.62
N ALA A 77 -4.86 2.52 14.79
CA ALA A 77 -5.97 3.33 15.31
C ALA A 77 -7.18 3.37 14.36
N MET A 78 -6.96 3.25 13.04
CA MET A 78 -8.03 3.10 12.05
C MET A 78 -8.73 1.75 12.12
N GLY A 79 -8.06 0.70 12.62
CA GLY A 79 -8.66 -0.63 12.80
C GLY A 79 -7.84 -1.82 12.27
N ALA A 80 -6.60 -1.58 11.79
CA ALA A 80 -5.70 -2.68 11.45
C ALA A 80 -5.43 -3.57 12.69
N ASP A 81 -5.42 -4.88 12.51
CA ASP A 81 -5.21 -5.82 13.63
C ASP A 81 -3.77 -5.79 14.13
N ARG A 82 -2.82 -5.71 13.19
CA ARG A 82 -1.39 -5.78 13.45
C ARG A 82 -0.61 -4.85 12.53
N GLY A 83 0.54 -4.39 13.02
CA GLY A 83 1.50 -3.59 12.27
C GLY A 83 2.84 -4.31 12.14
N ILE A 84 3.46 -4.23 10.97
CA ILE A 84 4.83 -4.70 10.72
C ILE A 84 5.67 -3.49 10.29
N HIS A 85 6.69 -3.17 11.08
CA HIS A 85 7.71 -2.21 10.72
C HIS A 85 8.94 -2.94 10.19
N VAL A 86 9.30 -2.70 8.93
CA VAL A 86 10.60 -3.11 8.39
C VAL A 86 11.56 -1.95 8.52
N GLU A 87 12.44 -2.00 9.51
CA GLU A 87 13.43 -0.96 9.71
C GLU A 87 14.47 -0.95 8.58
N ALA A 88 14.62 0.21 7.95
CA ALA A 88 15.63 0.44 6.93
C ALA A 88 16.16 1.88 7.04
N THR A 89 17.48 2.02 7.08
CA THR A 89 18.17 3.31 7.20
C THR A 89 18.67 3.86 5.86
N GLY A 90 18.70 3.02 4.82
CA GLY A 90 19.05 3.41 3.46
C GLY A 90 17.86 3.95 2.65
N ALA A 91 18.15 4.55 1.50
CA ALA A 91 17.12 4.95 0.56
C ALA A 91 16.35 3.73 0.04
N LEU A 92 15.03 3.76 0.19
CA LEU A 92 14.14 2.74 -0.34
C LEU A 92 13.54 3.24 -1.65
N TYR A 93 13.83 2.52 -2.73
CA TYR A 93 13.20 2.72 -4.03
C TYR A 93 12.09 1.68 -4.25
N PRO A 94 11.15 1.92 -5.19
CA PRO A 94 10.05 0.99 -5.45
C PRO A 94 10.47 -0.48 -5.62
N LEU A 95 11.57 -0.75 -6.31
CA LEU A 95 12.09 -2.11 -6.48
C LEU A 95 12.54 -2.76 -5.17
N SER A 96 13.22 -2.01 -4.30
CA SER A 96 13.65 -2.51 -2.99
C SER A 96 12.44 -2.79 -2.10
N VAL A 97 11.47 -1.87 -2.09
CA VAL A 97 10.20 -2.05 -1.36
C VAL A 97 9.44 -3.27 -1.88
N ALA A 98 9.33 -3.44 -3.19
CA ALA A 98 8.66 -4.59 -3.80
C ALA A 98 9.33 -5.93 -3.43
N LYS A 99 10.67 -6.00 -3.38
CA LYS A 99 11.39 -7.19 -2.92
C LYS A 99 11.16 -7.50 -1.44
N LEU A 100 11.13 -6.47 -0.60
CA LEU A 100 10.80 -6.63 0.83
C LEU A 100 9.35 -7.08 1.02
N LEU A 101 8.41 -6.51 0.28
CA LEU A 101 7.00 -6.92 0.31
C LEU A 101 6.84 -8.37 -0.16
N LYS A 102 7.56 -8.79 -1.20
CA LYS A 102 7.58 -10.20 -1.65
C LYS A 102 8.00 -11.14 -0.51
N ALA A 103 9.10 -10.82 0.18
CA ALA A 103 9.57 -11.61 1.32
C ALA A 103 8.53 -11.65 2.46
N LEU A 104 7.86 -10.53 2.75
CA LEU A 104 6.78 -10.50 3.74
C LEU A 104 5.56 -11.31 3.31
N VAL A 105 5.19 -11.29 2.03
CA VAL A 105 4.10 -12.13 1.50
C VAL A 105 4.40 -13.61 1.70
N GLU A 106 5.65 -14.05 1.49
CA GLU A 106 6.06 -15.44 1.71
C GLU A 106 5.91 -15.89 3.19
N VAL A 107 6.12 -14.96 4.13
CA VAL A 107 6.00 -15.21 5.58
C VAL A 107 4.55 -15.10 6.05
N GLU A 108 3.88 -13.99 5.75
CA GLU A 108 2.56 -13.66 6.25
C GLU A 108 1.43 -14.38 5.48
N LYS A 109 1.70 -14.81 4.23
CA LYS A 109 0.76 -15.51 3.35
C LYS A 109 -0.61 -14.83 3.23
N PRO A 110 -0.68 -13.52 2.92
CA PRO A 110 -1.96 -12.86 2.69
C PRO A 110 -2.66 -13.43 1.44
N GLY A 111 -4.00 -13.40 1.44
CA GLY A 111 -4.80 -13.71 0.26
C GLY A 111 -5.01 -12.50 -0.65
N LEU A 112 -4.67 -11.29 -0.18
CA LEU A 112 -4.76 -10.05 -0.92
C LEU A 112 -3.72 -9.07 -0.40
N LEU A 113 -3.00 -8.41 -1.30
CA LEU A 113 -2.09 -7.32 -0.98
C LEU A 113 -2.65 -6.01 -1.57
N ILE A 114 -2.95 -5.03 -0.73
CA ILE A 114 -3.43 -3.72 -1.16
C ILE A 114 -2.36 -2.66 -0.92
N LEU A 115 -2.11 -1.81 -1.91
CA LEU A 115 -1.24 -0.65 -1.80
C LEU A 115 -2.02 0.59 -2.26
N GLY A 116 -1.48 1.78 -2.00
CA GLY A 116 -1.96 2.97 -2.72
C GLY A 116 -1.38 3.01 -4.14
N LYS A 117 -2.11 3.60 -5.10
CA LYS A 117 -1.66 3.76 -6.50
C LYS A 117 -0.25 4.34 -6.63
N GLN A 118 0.05 5.40 -5.88
CA GLN A 118 1.36 6.05 -5.89
C GLN A 118 1.66 6.68 -4.54
N ALA A 119 2.92 7.03 -4.30
CA ALA A 119 3.29 7.87 -3.18
C ALA A 119 3.51 9.31 -3.67
N ILE A 120 2.97 10.29 -2.96
CA ILE A 120 2.99 11.70 -3.39
C ILE A 120 4.37 12.37 -3.32
N ASP A 121 5.37 11.71 -2.74
CA ASP A 121 6.72 12.22 -2.58
C ASP A 121 7.66 11.80 -3.72
N ASP A 122 7.47 10.59 -4.27
CA ASP A 122 8.25 10.05 -5.38
C ASP A 122 7.47 9.96 -6.71
N ASP A 123 6.14 10.08 -6.67
CA ASP A 123 5.19 9.96 -7.79
C ASP A 123 5.47 8.76 -8.71
N CYS A 124 6.03 7.68 -8.17
CA CYS A 124 6.56 6.61 -9.01
C CYS A 124 5.49 5.73 -9.64
N ASN A 125 4.36 5.50 -8.96
CA ASN A 125 3.30 4.56 -9.39
C ASN A 125 3.87 3.21 -9.87
N GLN A 126 4.71 2.57 -9.04
CA GLN A 126 5.50 1.39 -9.45
C GLN A 126 5.45 0.21 -8.46
N THR A 127 5.46 0.50 -7.15
CA THR A 127 5.69 -0.53 -6.12
C THR A 127 4.70 -1.68 -6.20
N GLY A 128 3.40 -1.39 -6.42
CA GLY A 128 2.36 -2.40 -6.51
C GLY A 128 2.52 -3.31 -7.72
N GLN A 129 2.78 -2.74 -8.90
CA GLN A 129 2.99 -3.51 -10.12
C GLN A 129 4.28 -4.34 -10.05
N MET A 130 5.34 -3.79 -9.45
CA MET A 130 6.60 -4.50 -9.25
C MET A 130 6.43 -5.71 -8.33
N VAL A 131 5.74 -5.57 -7.19
CA VAL A 131 5.55 -6.71 -6.27
C VAL A 131 4.63 -7.77 -6.90
N ALA A 132 3.60 -7.37 -7.65
CA ALA A 132 2.76 -8.31 -8.40
C ALA A 132 3.60 -9.14 -9.40
N GLY A 133 4.46 -8.48 -10.19
CA GLY A 133 5.36 -9.15 -11.13
C GLY A 133 6.36 -10.08 -10.44
N LEU A 134 6.91 -9.69 -9.28
CA LEU A 134 7.84 -10.53 -8.50
C LEU A 134 7.17 -11.75 -7.87
N LEU A 135 5.87 -11.66 -7.54
CA LEU A 135 5.06 -12.75 -7.00
C LEU A 135 4.45 -13.63 -8.08
N GLY A 136 4.37 -13.14 -9.32
CA GLY A 136 3.57 -13.76 -10.38
C GLY A 136 2.07 -13.69 -10.10
N TRP A 137 1.62 -12.69 -9.32
CA TRP A 137 0.20 -12.53 -8.96
C TRP A 137 -0.54 -11.63 -9.97
N PRO A 138 -1.84 -11.87 -10.22
CA PRO A 138 -2.71 -10.93 -10.91
C PRO A 138 -2.72 -9.56 -10.22
N GLN A 139 -2.95 -8.50 -10.99
CA GLN A 139 -3.01 -7.14 -10.46
C GLN A 139 -4.20 -6.34 -10.98
N GLY A 140 -4.79 -5.52 -10.12
CA GLY A 140 -5.81 -4.53 -10.45
C GLY A 140 -5.35 -3.15 -10.02
N THR A 141 -4.80 -2.35 -10.94
CA THR A 141 -4.30 -1.01 -10.61
C THR A 141 -5.36 0.06 -10.81
N PHE A 142 -5.25 1.17 -10.09
CA PHE A 142 -6.20 2.29 -10.15
C PHE A 142 -7.62 1.86 -9.80
N ALA A 143 -7.75 0.99 -8.80
CA ALA A 143 -9.04 0.42 -8.41
C ALA A 143 -9.94 1.51 -7.81
N SER A 144 -11.13 1.69 -8.39
CA SER A 144 -12.21 2.51 -7.82
C SER A 144 -13.26 1.67 -7.09
N LYS A 145 -13.30 0.35 -7.35
CA LYS A 145 -14.16 -0.60 -6.65
C LYS A 145 -13.52 -1.99 -6.61
N VAL A 146 -13.66 -2.68 -5.47
CA VAL A 146 -13.24 -4.07 -5.29
C VAL A 146 -14.41 -4.89 -4.75
N VAL A 147 -14.69 -6.03 -5.37
CA VAL A 147 -15.68 -7.00 -4.89
C VAL A 147 -15.02 -8.37 -4.82
N LEU A 148 -14.98 -8.96 -3.61
CA LEU A 148 -14.39 -10.28 -3.42
C LEU A 148 -15.47 -11.37 -3.48
N ASP A 149 -15.20 -12.39 -4.27
CA ASP A 149 -15.91 -13.67 -4.27
C ASP A 149 -15.00 -14.73 -3.63
N LYS A 150 -15.29 -15.06 -2.38
CA LYS A 150 -14.54 -16.08 -1.63
C LYS A 150 -14.78 -17.48 -2.14
N GLU A 151 -15.98 -17.77 -2.64
CA GLU A 151 -16.33 -19.14 -3.05
C GLU A 151 -15.57 -19.49 -4.33
N ASN A 152 -15.52 -18.54 -5.27
CA ASN A 152 -14.83 -18.71 -6.54
C ASN A 152 -13.34 -18.31 -6.51
N GLN A 153 -12.84 -17.77 -5.39
CA GLN A 153 -11.47 -17.28 -5.23
C GLN A 153 -11.10 -16.18 -6.25
N VAL A 154 -12.00 -15.22 -6.44
CA VAL A 154 -11.85 -14.14 -7.44
C VAL A 154 -12.07 -12.77 -6.80
N ALA A 155 -11.37 -11.77 -7.31
CA ALA A 155 -11.64 -10.36 -7.08
C ALA A 155 -12.09 -9.69 -8.38
N THR A 156 -13.28 -9.08 -8.37
CA THR A 156 -13.72 -8.20 -9.45
C THR A 156 -13.31 -6.77 -9.12
N VAL A 157 -12.57 -6.13 -10.02
CA VAL A 157 -11.99 -4.79 -9.81
C VAL A 157 -12.41 -3.86 -10.92
N ASP A 158 -13.09 -2.77 -10.58
CA ASP A 158 -13.31 -1.66 -11.51
C ASP A 158 -12.12 -0.71 -11.40
N ARG A 159 -11.50 -0.41 -12.55
CA ARG A 159 -10.28 0.41 -12.66
C ARG A 159 -10.60 1.72 -13.36
N GLU A 160 -10.06 2.81 -12.84
CA GLU A 160 -10.03 4.09 -13.56
C GLU A 160 -8.95 4.05 -14.65
N VAL A 161 -9.39 4.19 -15.90
CA VAL A 161 -8.53 4.31 -17.09
C VAL A 161 -8.83 5.63 -17.79
N ASP A 162 -7.96 6.07 -18.70
CA ASP A 162 -8.07 7.40 -19.32
C ASP A 162 -9.45 7.69 -19.95
N GLY A 163 -10.10 6.65 -20.50
CA GLY A 163 -11.41 6.76 -21.15
C GLY A 163 -12.63 6.48 -20.26
N GLY A 164 -12.45 6.22 -18.96
CA GLY A 164 -13.54 5.87 -18.05
C GLY A 164 -13.20 4.70 -17.12
N LEU A 165 -14.02 3.66 -17.14
CA LEU A 165 -13.87 2.50 -16.26
C LEU A 165 -13.63 1.22 -17.07
N GLU A 166 -12.76 0.36 -16.56
CA GLU A 166 -12.52 -1.00 -17.04
C GLU A 166 -12.71 -1.99 -15.90
N THR A 167 -13.53 -3.02 -16.09
CA THR A 167 -13.76 -4.06 -15.09
C THR A 167 -12.92 -5.30 -15.40
N LEU A 168 -12.12 -5.74 -14.43
CA LEU A 168 -11.32 -6.97 -14.49
C LEU A 168 -11.80 -8.01 -13.49
N SER A 169 -11.58 -9.28 -13.81
CA SER A 169 -11.76 -10.42 -12.91
C SER A 169 -10.39 -11.04 -12.65
N LEU A 170 -9.95 -11.07 -11.40
CA LEU A 170 -8.61 -11.49 -11.00
C LEU A 170 -8.67 -12.71 -10.09
N ASP A 171 -7.90 -13.75 -10.39
CA ASP A 171 -7.73 -14.88 -9.47
C ASP A 171 -7.02 -14.42 -8.20
N LEU A 172 -7.48 -14.91 -7.04
CA LEU A 172 -6.81 -14.71 -5.76
C LEU A 172 -5.73 -15.78 -5.54
N PRO A 173 -4.56 -15.44 -4.96
CA PRO A 173 -4.22 -14.14 -4.40
C PRO A 173 -3.81 -13.08 -5.44
N ALA A 174 -4.14 -11.81 -5.18
CA ALA A 174 -3.90 -10.70 -6.10
C ALA A 174 -3.26 -9.47 -5.42
N VAL A 175 -2.78 -8.54 -6.24
CA VAL A 175 -2.31 -7.21 -5.81
C VAL A 175 -3.25 -6.12 -6.33
N ILE A 176 -3.71 -5.22 -5.47
CA ILE A 176 -4.60 -4.11 -5.84
C ILE A 176 -3.96 -2.77 -5.45
N THR A 177 -4.09 -1.75 -6.30
CA THR A 177 -3.56 -0.38 -6.04
C THR A 177 -4.55 0.73 -6.32
#